data_AF-A0A178XZL8-F1
#
_entry.id   AF-A0A178XZL8-F1
#
_cell.length_a   1.000
_cell.length_b   1.000
_cell.length_c   1.000
_cell.angle_alpha   90.00
_cell.angle_beta   90.00
_cell.angle_gamma   90.00
#
_symmetry.space_group_name_H-M   'P 1'
#
loop_
_entity.id
_entity.type
_entity.pdbx_description
1 polymer ?
#
loop_
_entity_poly.entity_id
_entity_poly.type
_entity_poly.pdbx_seq_one_letter_code
_entity_poly.pdbx_strand_id
1 'polypeptide(L)'
;MKRKSRFWPILLGFTVLVAAGLYYVVRMFSVDLPDYPKVDKVTWLEQNWSQSQRGWMHHADQGTVTFSMPYEWLAALEQPTFTLTAGPPFLSSDYLDRFGFITADSSGLPVGFAHGGDLVDPKTAQPWVNPATGRPLTTVGLTCAACHTGRFTYKGTAVMVDGGPALTDLGKFRKASGLALFFTRYAPFRFDRFATAVLGPQADEKARAVLKKQLDKVLAGGRIEVDLEKKVAEKSIEEGFGRLDALNRIGNQVFSLDLERPENYVAQSAPVAFPHIWDTSWFDWVQYNASIMQPMVRNAGEALGVRAFINLTKSEQPLFASTVKVDTIFEIEQQLAGKQPTAENGFTGLRPPRWPSNLFGSIDTKLATEGAAVYADRCQGCHLPPVGSEGFWEQKHWTNENSAGERYLRVPIINVENIGTDPAQAQSMAERKVKLPSELGIDTDSFGSALGALVAKTAARWYDNQTPPVPAEQRGIMNGNRQNGIQAPLAYKGRPLDGIWATPPFLHNGSVPTIDALLSPAGERPKTFWLGNREYDPDKLGYLTDELKGGFKFDTAKPGNSNAGHEFSDTPGPGVIGPALKPDEKAALIAYLKTL
;
A
#
# COMPACT_ATOMS: atom_id res chain seq x y z
N MET A 1 61.43 -9.92 37.84
CA MET A 1 60.85 -9.41 36.57
C MET A 1 59.49 -10.04 36.31
N LYS A 2 58.39 -9.33 36.59
CA LYS A 2 57.01 -9.79 36.32
C LYS A 2 56.66 -9.54 34.85
N ARG A 3 56.84 -10.53 33.96
CA ARG A 3 56.22 -10.53 32.62
C ARG A 3 54.72 -10.77 32.78
N LYS A 4 53.93 -9.71 32.95
CA LYS A 4 52.47 -9.79 32.82
C LYS A 4 52.15 -10.30 31.42
N SER A 5 51.45 -11.43 31.34
CA SER A 5 50.99 -12.07 30.11
C SER A 5 50.19 -11.07 29.27
N ARG A 6 50.81 -10.56 28.19
CA ARG A 6 50.15 -9.76 27.15
C ARG A 6 49.19 -10.59 26.28
N PHE A 7 49.12 -11.90 26.49
CA PHE A 7 48.36 -12.83 25.63
C PHE A 7 46.85 -12.76 25.87
N TRP A 8 46.43 -12.61 27.13
CA TRP A 8 45.01 -12.55 27.52
C TRP A 8 44.26 -11.32 26.98
N PRO A 9 44.78 -10.07 27.07
CA PRO A 9 44.11 -8.92 26.49
C PRO A 9 44.07 -8.93 24.96
N ILE A 10 45.04 -9.57 24.29
CA ILE A 10 45.06 -9.74 22.82
C ILE A 10 44.02 -10.76 22.38
N LEU A 11 43.90 -11.90 23.08
CA LEU A 11 42.90 -12.93 22.81
C LEU A 11 41.48 -12.40 23.08
N LEU A 12 41.29 -11.63 24.17
CA LEU A 12 40.03 -10.98 24.48
C LEU A 12 39.65 -9.94 23.41
N GLY A 13 40.61 -9.11 22.97
CA GLY A 13 40.41 -8.14 21.89
C GLY A 13 40.05 -8.80 20.56
N PHE A 14 40.72 -9.90 20.19
CA PHE A 14 40.39 -10.68 18.99
C PHE A 14 38.99 -11.32 19.08
N THR A 15 38.63 -11.88 20.23
CA THR A 15 37.32 -12.49 20.46
C THR A 15 36.19 -11.45 20.38
N VAL A 16 36.40 -10.26 20.94
CA VAL A 16 35.45 -9.13 20.83
C VAL A 16 35.32 -8.65 19.40
N LEU A 17 36.42 -8.56 18.63
CA LEU A 17 36.38 -8.18 17.21
C LEU A 17 35.67 -9.22 16.35
N VAL A 18 35.91 -10.50 16.58
CA VAL A 18 35.20 -11.60 15.89
C VAL A 18 33.71 -11.60 16.26
N ALA A 19 33.37 -11.41 17.54
CA ALA A 19 31.98 -11.33 17.99
C ALA A 19 31.27 -10.08 17.43
N ALA A 20 31.94 -8.93 17.37
CA ALA A 20 31.41 -7.70 16.77
C ALA A 20 31.24 -7.84 15.25
N GLY A 21 32.21 -8.47 14.57
CA GLY A 21 32.12 -8.79 13.14
C GLY A 21 30.97 -9.75 12.84
N LEU A 22 30.84 -10.82 13.62
CA LEU A 22 29.73 -11.77 13.51
C LEU A 22 28.38 -11.11 13.80
N TYR A 23 28.30 -10.26 14.82
CA TYR A 23 27.10 -9.48 15.13
C TYR A 23 26.70 -8.56 13.98
N TYR A 24 27.65 -7.86 13.37
CA TYR A 24 27.40 -6.98 12.23
C TYR A 24 26.93 -7.76 10.99
N VAL A 25 27.56 -8.90 10.70
CA VAL A 25 27.16 -9.81 9.62
C VAL A 25 25.74 -10.34 9.86
N VAL A 26 25.43 -10.83 11.07
CA VAL A 26 24.09 -11.33 11.40
C VAL A 26 23.03 -10.24 11.24
N ARG A 27 23.32 -9.01 11.71
CA ARG A 27 22.44 -7.84 11.54
C ARG A 27 22.19 -7.53 10.06
N MET A 28 23.21 -7.58 9.20
CA MET A 28 23.09 -7.30 7.76
C MET A 28 22.12 -8.27 7.07
N PHE A 29 22.11 -9.54 7.48
CA PHE A 29 21.26 -10.58 6.91
C PHE A 29 20.04 -10.92 7.77
N SER A 30 19.55 -9.96 8.55
CA SER A 30 18.32 -10.10 9.33
C SER A 30 17.34 -8.96 9.03
N VAL A 31 16.07 -9.23 9.30
CA VAL A 31 14.99 -8.23 9.24
C VAL A 31 14.43 -8.11 10.65
N ASP A 32 14.53 -6.90 11.21
CA ASP A 32 14.01 -6.62 12.55
C ASP A 32 12.50 -6.40 12.45
N LEU A 33 11.75 -7.27 13.12
CA LEU A 33 10.29 -7.38 13.00
C LEU A 33 9.65 -7.41 14.39
N PRO A 34 8.48 -6.77 14.57
CA PRO A 34 7.79 -6.81 15.85
C PRO A 34 7.37 -8.23 16.21
N ASP A 35 7.30 -8.48 17.50
CA ASP A 35 6.58 -9.62 18.05
C ASP A 35 5.26 -9.09 18.61
N TYR A 36 4.15 -9.73 18.25
CA TYR A 36 2.82 -9.32 18.68
C TYR A 36 2.28 -10.27 19.74
N PRO A 37 1.50 -9.77 20.73
CA PRO A 37 0.72 -10.63 21.60
C PRO A 37 -0.20 -11.54 20.79
N LYS A 38 -0.45 -12.74 21.31
CA LYS A 38 -1.44 -13.64 20.72
C LYS A 38 -2.81 -12.99 20.76
N VAL A 39 -3.55 -13.12 19.66
CA VAL A 39 -4.94 -12.68 19.55
C VAL A 39 -5.86 -13.77 20.12
N ASP A 40 -6.79 -13.38 20.99
CA ASP A 40 -7.78 -14.27 21.60
C ASP A 40 -9.02 -14.44 20.72
N LYS A 41 -9.45 -13.36 20.06
CA LYS A 41 -10.65 -13.31 19.23
C LYS A 41 -10.41 -12.49 17.96
N VAL A 42 -10.99 -12.92 16.85
CA VAL A 42 -11.04 -12.14 15.60
C VAL A 42 -12.47 -11.71 15.33
N THR A 43 -12.66 -10.46 14.91
CA THR A 43 -13.96 -9.95 14.45
C THR A 43 -13.79 -9.12 13.19
N TRP A 44 -14.68 -9.32 12.24
CA TRP A 44 -14.77 -8.50 11.03
C TRP A 44 -15.89 -7.49 11.23
N LEU A 45 -15.65 -6.22 10.88
CA LEU A 45 -16.70 -5.21 10.90
C LEU A 45 -17.68 -5.44 9.74
N GLU A 46 -18.94 -5.04 9.95
CA GLU A 46 -19.97 -5.06 8.92
C GLU A 46 -19.82 -3.82 8.05
N GLN A 47 -19.64 -4.03 6.75
CA GLN A 47 -19.32 -2.97 5.78
C GLN A 47 -20.03 -3.20 4.45
N ASN A 48 -21.22 -3.83 4.48
CA ASN A 48 -22.06 -4.11 3.32
C ASN A 48 -21.46 -5.07 2.27
N TRP A 49 -20.55 -5.94 2.70
CA TRP A 49 -20.06 -7.08 1.91
C TRP A 49 -20.49 -8.41 2.54
N SER A 50 -20.94 -9.33 1.70
CA SER A 50 -21.09 -10.73 2.06
C SER A 50 -19.73 -11.39 2.30
N GLN A 51 -19.72 -12.53 2.98
CA GLN A 51 -18.48 -13.31 3.19
C GLN A 51 -17.84 -13.74 1.86
N SER A 52 -18.64 -14.05 0.83
CA SER A 52 -18.12 -14.43 -0.49
C SER A 52 -17.48 -13.25 -1.22
N GLN A 53 -18.11 -12.07 -1.18
CA GLN A 53 -17.52 -10.86 -1.76
C GLN A 53 -16.20 -10.54 -1.08
N ARG A 54 -16.18 -10.52 0.26
CA ARG A 54 -14.96 -10.32 1.06
C ARG A 54 -13.85 -11.30 0.67
N GLY A 55 -14.12 -12.60 0.71
CA GLY A 55 -13.11 -13.62 0.42
C GLY A 55 -12.57 -13.55 -1.01
N TRP A 56 -13.42 -13.23 -1.99
CA TRP A 56 -12.96 -12.97 -3.36
C TRP A 56 -12.07 -11.72 -3.41
N MET A 57 -12.50 -10.62 -2.79
CA MET A 57 -11.82 -9.33 -2.82
C MET A 57 -10.43 -9.40 -2.16
N HIS A 58 -10.27 -10.24 -1.13
CA HIS A 58 -8.98 -10.49 -0.48
C HIS A 58 -7.94 -11.16 -1.39
N HIS A 59 -8.38 -11.89 -2.42
CA HIS A 59 -7.53 -12.74 -3.25
C HIS A 59 -7.72 -12.55 -4.77
N ALA A 60 -8.43 -11.51 -5.19
CA ALA A 60 -8.69 -11.21 -6.60
C ALA A 60 -7.38 -10.95 -7.37
N ASP A 61 -7.04 -11.82 -8.32
CA ASP A 61 -5.82 -11.73 -9.12
C ASP A 61 -5.83 -10.49 -10.03
N GLN A 62 -4.90 -9.57 -9.79
CA GLN A 62 -4.74 -8.35 -10.60
C GLN A 62 -3.65 -8.49 -11.67
N GLY A 63 -3.04 -9.68 -11.77
CA GLY A 63 -1.96 -9.98 -12.70
C GLY A 63 -0.58 -9.58 -12.18
N THR A 64 -0.45 -9.33 -10.88
CA THR A 64 0.78 -8.85 -10.27
C THR A 64 1.76 -10.00 -10.03
N VAL A 65 3.05 -9.73 -10.23
CA VAL A 65 4.18 -10.64 -9.94
C VAL A 65 5.14 -9.94 -8.99
N THR A 66 4.60 -9.46 -7.86
CA THR A 66 5.27 -8.55 -6.91
C THR A 66 6.62 -9.07 -6.43
N PHE A 67 6.76 -10.39 -6.32
CA PHE A 67 7.96 -11.05 -5.80
C PHE A 67 9.00 -11.38 -6.88
N SER A 68 8.70 -11.08 -8.14
CA SER A 68 9.55 -11.38 -9.31
C SER A 68 9.98 -12.86 -9.38
N MET A 69 9.14 -13.75 -8.87
CA MET A 69 9.30 -15.19 -8.86
C MET A 69 7.92 -15.86 -8.91
N PRO A 70 7.83 -17.11 -9.42
CA PRO A 70 6.58 -17.86 -9.44
C PRO A 70 6.17 -18.33 -8.04
N TYR A 71 4.88 -18.69 -7.88
CA TYR A 71 4.30 -19.15 -6.63
C TYR A 71 5.04 -20.34 -6.03
N GLU A 72 5.38 -21.32 -6.86
CA GLU A 72 6.05 -22.55 -6.43
C GLU A 72 7.41 -22.26 -5.79
N TRP A 73 8.09 -21.21 -6.23
CA TRP A 73 9.33 -20.77 -5.61
C TRP A 73 9.06 -20.13 -4.25
N LEU A 74 8.12 -19.18 -4.19
CA LEU A 74 7.78 -18.49 -2.95
C LEU A 74 7.34 -19.47 -1.85
N ALA A 75 6.52 -20.46 -2.21
CA ALA A 75 6.06 -21.53 -1.31
C ALA A 75 7.19 -22.46 -0.84
N ALA A 76 8.25 -22.61 -1.64
CA ALA A 76 9.43 -23.42 -1.31
C ALA A 76 10.51 -22.66 -0.54
N LEU A 77 10.39 -21.33 -0.35
CA LEU A 77 11.37 -20.55 0.38
C LEU A 77 11.32 -20.85 1.88
N GLU A 78 12.51 -20.84 2.49
CA GLU A 78 12.70 -20.83 3.94
C GLU A 78 12.90 -19.40 4.42
N GLN A 79 12.55 -19.12 5.68
CA GLN A 79 12.87 -17.85 6.31
C GLN A 79 14.39 -17.56 6.27
N PRO A 80 14.80 -16.29 6.15
CA PRO A 80 16.20 -15.89 6.05
C PRO A 80 16.93 -15.94 7.40
N THR A 81 16.94 -17.11 8.04
CA THR A 81 17.64 -17.39 9.29
C THR A 81 18.94 -18.16 9.03
N PHE A 82 19.94 -18.03 9.89
CA PHE A 82 21.17 -18.82 9.78
C PHE A 82 20.97 -20.20 10.42
N THR A 83 20.62 -21.20 9.61
CA THR A 83 20.43 -22.60 10.05
C THR A 83 21.20 -23.56 9.16
N LEU A 84 21.82 -24.58 9.77
CA LEU A 84 22.43 -25.70 9.03
C LEU A 84 21.38 -26.74 8.59
N THR A 85 20.24 -26.78 9.28
CA THR A 85 19.06 -27.59 8.98
C THR A 85 18.00 -26.76 8.23
N ALA A 86 16.89 -27.39 7.85
CA ALA A 86 15.73 -26.68 7.31
C ALA A 86 15.25 -25.59 8.29
N GLY A 87 15.15 -24.36 7.79
CA GLY A 87 14.49 -23.25 8.49
C GLY A 87 12.96 -23.35 8.38
N PRO A 88 12.23 -22.55 9.18
CA PRO A 88 10.78 -22.48 9.03
C PRO A 88 10.36 -21.96 7.64
N PRO A 89 9.17 -22.31 7.13
CA PRO A 89 8.67 -21.83 5.84
C PRO A 89 8.55 -20.31 5.79
N PHE A 90 8.89 -19.72 4.64
CA PHE A 90 8.78 -18.27 4.43
C PHE A 90 7.32 -17.78 4.52
N LEU A 91 6.38 -18.59 4.04
CA LEU A 91 4.95 -18.25 4.06
C LEU A 91 4.22 -18.65 5.36
N SER A 92 4.93 -18.97 6.44
CA SER A 92 4.27 -19.30 7.71
C SER A 92 3.48 -18.11 8.25
N SER A 93 2.24 -18.34 8.72
CA SER A 93 1.35 -17.30 9.22
C SER A 93 1.97 -16.42 10.29
N ASP A 94 2.68 -16.99 11.27
CA ASP A 94 3.33 -16.22 12.34
C ASP A 94 4.43 -15.28 11.81
N TYR A 95 5.12 -15.65 10.72
CA TYR A 95 6.15 -14.81 10.13
C TYR A 95 5.56 -13.70 9.28
N LEU A 96 4.58 -14.02 8.43
CA LEU A 96 3.90 -13.03 7.59
C LEU A 96 3.11 -12.03 8.43
N ASP A 97 2.52 -12.48 9.53
CA ASP A 97 1.85 -11.62 10.49
C ASP A 97 2.78 -10.52 11.00
N ARG A 98 4.06 -10.79 11.24
CA ARG A 98 5.00 -9.77 11.75
C ARG A 98 5.30 -8.63 10.78
N PHE A 99 5.03 -8.82 9.49
CA PHE A 99 5.10 -7.74 8.49
C PHE A 99 3.80 -6.92 8.41
N GLY A 100 2.76 -7.32 9.13
CA GLY A 100 1.45 -6.67 9.12
C GLY A 100 0.37 -7.39 8.33
N PHE A 101 0.71 -8.44 7.57
CA PHE A 101 -0.27 -9.18 6.78
C PHE A 101 -1.30 -9.90 7.67
N ILE A 102 -2.53 -10.03 7.18
CA ILE A 102 -3.62 -10.72 7.87
C ILE A 102 -3.65 -12.16 7.37
N THR A 103 -3.34 -13.13 8.23
CA THR A 103 -3.08 -14.53 7.84
C THR A 103 -4.23 -15.49 8.17
N ALA A 104 -5.31 -14.98 8.76
CA ALA A 104 -6.51 -15.75 9.10
C ALA A 104 -7.53 -15.69 7.95
N ASP A 105 -7.24 -16.40 6.85
CA ASP A 105 -8.25 -16.68 5.81
C ASP A 105 -8.19 -18.16 5.38
N SER A 106 -9.33 -18.64 4.90
CA SER A 106 -9.64 -19.98 4.40
C SER A 106 -8.89 -20.38 3.12
N SER A 107 -8.27 -19.44 2.42
CA SER A 107 -7.55 -19.65 1.15
C SER A 107 -6.15 -20.27 1.30
N GLY A 108 -5.57 -20.24 2.51
CA GLY A 108 -4.20 -20.68 2.76
C GLY A 108 -3.11 -19.65 2.42
N LEU A 109 -3.49 -18.48 1.87
CA LEU A 109 -2.62 -17.31 1.70
C LEU A 109 -3.11 -16.13 2.56
N PRO A 110 -2.24 -15.18 2.95
CA PRO A 110 -2.69 -13.98 3.66
C PRO A 110 -3.61 -13.13 2.78
N VAL A 111 -4.52 -12.40 3.42
CA VAL A 111 -5.31 -11.35 2.77
C VAL A 111 -4.39 -10.42 2.00
N GLY A 112 -4.71 -10.19 0.72
CA GLY A 112 -3.90 -9.39 -0.16
C GLY A 112 -2.92 -10.17 -1.04
N PHE A 113 -2.88 -11.50 -0.98
CA PHE A 113 -2.06 -12.33 -1.88
C PHE A 113 -2.95 -13.05 -2.88
N ALA A 114 -2.72 -12.91 -4.18
CA ALA A 114 -3.41 -13.71 -5.19
C ALA A 114 -2.48 -14.78 -5.75
N HIS A 115 -2.98 -16.01 -5.86
CA HIS A 115 -2.39 -17.07 -6.67
C HIS A 115 -3.14 -17.07 -8.02
N GLY A 116 -2.44 -16.75 -9.11
CA GLY A 116 -3.02 -16.68 -10.44
C GLY A 116 -2.64 -17.85 -11.33
N GLY A 117 -2.89 -17.68 -12.63
CA GLY A 117 -2.60 -18.69 -13.65
C GLY A 117 -1.13 -18.75 -14.07
N ASP A 118 -0.87 -19.26 -15.27
CA ASP A 118 0.47 -19.41 -15.83
C ASP A 118 1.25 -18.09 -15.86
N LEU A 119 2.49 -18.12 -15.37
CA LEU A 119 3.42 -17.00 -15.42
C LEU A 119 4.02 -16.90 -16.82
N VAL A 120 3.50 -15.97 -17.63
CA VAL A 120 3.98 -15.69 -18.99
C VAL A 120 4.64 -14.32 -19.04
N ASP A 121 5.86 -14.23 -19.59
CA ASP A 121 6.55 -12.96 -19.79
C ASP A 121 6.08 -12.29 -21.09
N PRO A 122 5.38 -11.14 -21.04
CA PRO A 122 4.90 -10.45 -22.23
C PRO A 122 6.00 -9.99 -23.19
N LYS A 123 7.25 -9.84 -22.72
CA LYS A 123 8.41 -9.49 -23.57
C LYS A 123 8.86 -10.65 -24.46
N THR A 124 8.55 -11.89 -24.08
CA THR A 124 9.00 -13.10 -24.81
C THR A 124 7.85 -13.99 -25.28
N ALA A 125 6.64 -13.78 -24.74
CA ALA A 125 5.48 -14.66 -24.88
C ALA A 125 5.77 -16.13 -24.46
N GLN A 126 6.78 -16.36 -23.61
CA GLN A 126 7.14 -17.68 -23.12
C GLN A 126 6.65 -17.89 -21.68
N PRO A 127 6.03 -19.05 -21.38
CA PRO A 127 5.70 -19.40 -20.01
C PRO A 127 6.97 -19.76 -19.23
N TRP A 128 6.97 -19.42 -17.95
CA TRP A 128 7.91 -20.02 -17.01
C TRP A 128 7.48 -21.45 -16.75
N VAL A 129 8.41 -22.39 -16.90
CA VAL A 129 8.12 -23.82 -16.73
C VAL A 129 9.07 -24.44 -15.72
N ASN A 130 8.58 -25.47 -15.04
CA ASN A 130 9.38 -26.36 -14.23
C ASN A 130 10.38 -27.11 -15.12
N PRO A 131 11.70 -26.94 -14.94
CA PRO A 131 12.70 -27.58 -15.80
C PRO A 131 12.69 -29.11 -15.81
N ALA A 132 12.15 -29.76 -14.78
CA ALA A 132 12.09 -31.22 -14.70
C ALA A 132 10.84 -31.80 -15.37
N THR A 133 9.71 -31.09 -15.31
CA THR A 133 8.41 -31.62 -15.75
C THR A 133 7.83 -30.92 -16.97
N GLY A 134 8.34 -29.74 -17.34
CA GLY A 134 7.79 -28.89 -18.39
C GLY A 134 6.46 -28.23 -18.05
N ARG A 135 5.92 -28.44 -16.84
CA ARG A 135 4.65 -27.83 -16.40
C ARG A 135 4.82 -26.33 -16.22
N PRO A 136 3.84 -25.50 -16.62
CA PRO A 136 3.83 -24.07 -16.30
C PRO A 136 3.94 -23.83 -14.79
N LEU A 137 4.68 -22.79 -14.44
CA LEU A 137 4.73 -22.20 -13.11
C LEU A 137 3.71 -21.07 -13.03
N THR A 138 3.22 -20.79 -11.83
CA THR A 138 2.06 -19.91 -11.64
C THR A 138 2.42 -18.57 -11.01
N THR A 139 1.58 -17.56 -11.21
CA THR A 139 1.80 -16.21 -10.67
C THR A 139 1.44 -16.13 -9.19
N VAL A 140 2.18 -15.30 -8.45
CA VAL A 140 1.77 -14.82 -7.13
C VAL A 140 2.15 -13.36 -6.97
N GLY A 141 1.22 -12.57 -6.45
CA GLY A 141 1.43 -11.14 -6.26
C GLY A 141 0.49 -10.54 -5.23
N LEU A 142 0.81 -9.31 -4.84
CA LEU A 142 -0.05 -8.53 -3.94
C LEU A 142 -1.22 -7.93 -4.71
N THR A 143 -2.39 -7.92 -4.05
CA THR A 143 -3.62 -7.29 -4.52
C THR A 143 -3.88 -6.00 -3.73
N CYS A 144 -4.89 -5.23 -4.11
CA CYS A 144 -5.35 -4.04 -3.38
C CYS A 144 -5.56 -4.33 -1.88
N ALA A 145 -6.03 -5.53 -1.51
CA ALA A 145 -6.32 -5.88 -0.12
C ALA A 145 -5.06 -5.94 0.77
N ALA A 146 -3.85 -6.08 0.20
CA ALA A 146 -2.60 -6.03 0.97
C ALA A 146 -2.33 -4.66 1.60
N CYS A 147 -2.87 -3.59 0.99
CA CYS A 147 -2.74 -2.20 1.43
C CYS A 147 -4.05 -1.65 2.00
N HIS A 148 -5.19 -2.14 1.51
CA HIS A 148 -6.54 -1.64 1.81
C HIS A 148 -7.39 -2.65 2.58
N THR A 149 -6.77 -3.44 3.46
CA THR A 149 -7.51 -4.17 4.50
C THR A 149 -6.80 -3.96 5.83
N GLY A 150 -7.48 -3.22 6.71
CA GLY A 150 -6.94 -2.78 7.98
C GLY A 150 -7.15 -3.79 9.09
N ARG A 151 -6.29 -3.72 10.09
CA ARG A 151 -6.42 -4.45 11.35
C ARG A 151 -5.87 -3.66 12.51
N PHE A 152 -6.60 -3.68 13.61
CA PHE A 152 -6.12 -3.26 14.92
C PHE A 152 -6.48 -4.30 15.99
N THR A 153 -5.88 -4.20 17.18
CA THR A 153 -6.19 -5.01 18.35
C THR A 153 -6.77 -4.12 19.46
N TYR A 154 -7.69 -4.67 20.24
CA TYR A 154 -8.19 -4.06 21.45
C TYR A 154 -8.44 -5.13 22.49
N LYS A 155 -7.69 -5.10 23.60
CA LYS A 155 -7.85 -6.03 24.74
C LYS A 155 -7.93 -7.50 24.29
N GLY A 156 -6.98 -7.93 23.44
CA GLY A 156 -6.89 -9.31 22.93
C GLY A 156 -7.81 -9.63 21.75
N THR A 157 -8.69 -8.73 21.32
CA THR A 157 -9.53 -8.91 20.12
C THR A 157 -8.91 -8.20 18.91
N ALA A 158 -8.62 -8.92 17.83
CA ALA A 158 -8.29 -8.33 16.55
C ALA A 158 -9.55 -7.95 15.79
N VAL A 159 -9.61 -6.69 15.35
CA VAL A 159 -10.71 -6.13 14.57
C VAL A 159 -10.22 -5.87 13.16
N MET A 160 -10.91 -6.44 12.18
CA MET A 160 -10.59 -6.34 10.76
C MET A 160 -11.52 -5.35 10.07
N VAL A 161 -10.95 -4.54 9.17
CA VAL A 161 -11.63 -3.43 8.48
C VAL A 161 -11.39 -3.54 6.98
N ASP A 162 -12.41 -3.94 6.22
CA ASP A 162 -12.34 -3.99 4.77
C ASP A 162 -12.23 -2.56 4.21
N GLY A 163 -11.35 -2.36 3.22
CA GLY A 163 -11.06 -1.03 2.66
C GLY A 163 -10.40 -0.05 3.61
N GLY A 164 -10.03 -0.46 4.83
CA GLY A 164 -9.25 0.34 5.77
C GLY A 164 -7.74 0.27 5.51
N PRO A 165 -6.93 1.17 6.10
CA PRO A 165 -5.48 1.15 5.94
C PRO A 165 -4.86 -0.09 6.58
N ALA A 166 -4.09 -0.86 5.80
CA ALA A 166 -3.29 -1.95 6.33
C ALA A 166 -2.12 -1.42 7.17
N LEU A 167 -1.65 -2.21 8.14
CA LEU A 167 -0.39 -1.97 8.85
C LEU A 167 0.74 -2.81 8.26
N THR A 168 0.80 -2.97 6.94
CA THR A 168 1.84 -3.75 6.27
C THR A 168 3.13 -2.93 6.07
N ASP A 169 4.30 -3.55 6.23
CA ASP A 169 5.61 -2.99 5.89
C ASP A 169 6.19 -3.75 4.68
N LEU A 170 5.92 -3.20 3.50
CA LEU A 170 6.36 -3.81 2.23
C LEU A 170 7.87 -3.69 2.01
N GLY A 171 8.53 -2.71 2.62
CA GLY A 171 9.99 -2.54 2.55
C GLY A 171 10.72 -3.67 3.28
N LYS A 172 10.33 -3.93 4.52
CA LYS A 172 10.84 -5.06 5.31
C LYS A 172 10.51 -6.39 4.64
N PHE A 173 9.31 -6.55 4.11
CA PHE A 173 8.93 -7.79 3.44
C PHE A 173 9.77 -8.04 2.19
N ARG A 174 9.97 -7.02 1.34
CA ARG A 174 10.85 -7.11 0.17
C ARG A 174 12.28 -7.47 0.57
N LYS A 175 12.83 -6.86 1.62
CA LYS A 175 14.15 -7.21 2.17
C LYS A 175 14.19 -8.68 2.60
N ALA A 176 13.17 -9.17 3.31
CA ALA A 176 13.09 -10.56 3.75
C ALA A 176 13.04 -11.54 2.57
N SER A 177 12.20 -11.27 1.56
CA SER A 177 12.11 -12.10 0.34
C SER A 177 13.43 -12.15 -0.42
N GLY A 178 14.11 -11.00 -0.56
CA GLY A 178 15.43 -10.93 -1.20
C GLY A 178 16.50 -11.72 -0.44
N LEU A 179 16.51 -11.63 0.89
CA LEU A 179 17.41 -12.41 1.74
C LEU A 179 17.10 -13.92 1.67
N ALA A 180 15.82 -14.30 1.63
CA ALA A 180 15.41 -15.70 1.50
C ALA A 180 15.89 -16.31 0.17
N LEU A 181 15.76 -15.58 -0.95
CA LEU A 181 16.32 -15.98 -2.24
C LEU A 181 17.85 -16.06 -2.21
N PHE A 182 18.53 -15.08 -1.59
CA PHE A 182 19.98 -15.07 -1.45
C PHE A 182 20.46 -16.29 -0.64
N PHE A 183 19.85 -16.59 0.51
CA PHE A 183 20.18 -17.76 1.31
C PHE A 183 19.86 -19.07 0.58
N THR A 184 18.76 -19.13 -0.15
CA THR A 184 18.43 -20.29 -0.99
C THR A 184 19.55 -20.55 -2.01
N ARG A 185 20.14 -19.50 -2.58
CA ARG A 185 21.19 -19.64 -3.59
C ARG A 185 22.58 -19.97 -3.02
N TYR A 186 22.93 -19.45 -1.85
CA TYR A 186 24.31 -19.46 -1.35
C TYR A 186 24.53 -20.19 -0.03
N ALA A 187 23.49 -20.37 0.80
CA ALA A 187 23.65 -21.10 2.05
C ALA A 187 23.74 -22.62 1.79
N PRO A 188 24.61 -23.35 2.52
CA PRO A 188 24.76 -24.79 2.35
C PRO A 188 23.43 -25.53 2.43
N PHE A 189 23.23 -26.50 1.53
CA PHE A 189 22.07 -27.40 1.46
C PHE A 189 20.69 -26.76 1.21
N ARG A 190 20.55 -25.43 1.26
CA ARG A 190 19.26 -24.75 1.02
C ARG A 190 18.79 -24.89 -0.41
N PHE A 191 19.71 -24.72 -1.37
CA PHE A 191 19.39 -24.90 -2.79
C PHE A 191 18.87 -26.32 -3.07
N ASP A 192 19.44 -27.35 -2.45
CA ASP A 192 19.04 -28.73 -2.71
C ASP A 192 17.63 -29.02 -2.21
N ARG A 193 17.26 -28.49 -1.03
CA ARG A 193 15.90 -28.59 -0.49
C ARG A 193 14.90 -27.81 -1.34
N PHE A 194 15.23 -26.57 -1.69
CA PHE A 194 14.44 -25.74 -2.58
C PHE A 194 14.23 -26.43 -3.94
N ALA A 195 15.29 -26.94 -4.55
CA ALA A 195 15.22 -27.64 -5.83
C ALA A 195 14.39 -28.92 -5.74
N THR A 196 14.50 -29.68 -4.65
CA THR A 196 13.65 -30.86 -4.44
C THR A 196 12.17 -30.47 -4.26
N ALA A 197 11.87 -29.37 -3.57
CA ALA A 197 10.50 -28.89 -3.38
C ALA A 197 9.89 -28.38 -4.70
N VAL A 198 10.65 -27.64 -5.51
CA VAL A 198 10.18 -27.06 -6.78
C VAL A 198 10.15 -28.08 -7.91
N LEU A 199 11.21 -28.88 -8.09
CA LEU A 199 11.38 -29.79 -9.23
C LEU A 199 10.83 -31.20 -8.96
N GLY A 200 10.66 -31.55 -7.69
CA GLY A 200 10.37 -32.91 -7.25
C GLY A 200 11.64 -33.72 -6.92
N PRO A 201 11.49 -34.83 -6.16
CA PRO A 201 12.61 -35.62 -5.64
C PRO A 201 13.41 -36.35 -6.73
N GLN A 202 12.81 -36.59 -7.89
CA GLN A 202 13.43 -37.34 -9.01
C GLN A 202 14.12 -36.42 -10.03
N ALA A 203 14.19 -35.10 -9.79
CA ALA A 203 14.78 -34.16 -10.72
C ALA A 203 16.29 -34.40 -10.93
N ASP A 204 16.68 -34.52 -12.20
CA ASP A 204 18.07 -34.74 -12.61
C ASP A 204 18.95 -33.49 -12.40
N GLU A 205 20.27 -33.67 -12.54
CA GLU A 205 21.25 -32.59 -12.37
C GLU A 205 21.07 -31.45 -13.39
N LYS A 206 20.55 -31.77 -14.59
CA LYS A 206 20.32 -30.79 -15.66
C LYS A 206 19.19 -29.83 -15.28
N ALA A 207 18.05 -30.36 -14.82
CA ALA A 207 16.92 -29.57 -14.33
C ALA A 207 17.32 -28.70 -13.14
N ARG A 208 18.10 -29.26 -12.20
CA ARG A 208 18.67 -28.50 -11.07
C ARG A 208 19.59 -27.37 -11.54
N ALA A 209 20.45 -27.61 -12.53
CA ALA A 209 21.32 -26.58 -13.08
C ALA A 209 20.53 -25.46 -13.80
N VAL A 210 19.44 -25.81 -14.50
CA VAL A 210 18.54 -24.82 -15.12
C VAL A 210 17.85 -23.98 -14.04
N LEU A 211 17.26 -24.59 -13.01
CA LEU A 211 16.64 -23.88 -11.90
C LEU A 211 17.62 -22.92 -11.21
N LYS A 212 18.87 -23.36 -11.00
CA LYS A 212 19.93 -22.54 -10.41
C LYS A 212 20.23 -21.30 -11.26
N LYS A 213 20.30 -21.45 -12.60
CA LYS A 213 20.50 -20.33 -13.53
C LYS A 213 19.31 -19.37 -13.54
N GLN A 214 18.08 -19.89 -13.45
CA GLN A 214 16.89 -19.05 -13.33
C GLN A 214 16.93 -18.23 -12.03
N LEU A 215 17.32 -18.85 -10.91
CA LEU A 215 17.49 -18.17 -9.62
C LEU A 215 18.58 -17.09 -9.69
N ASP A 216 19.71 -17.38 -10.34
CA ASP A 216 20.77 -16.39 -10.59
C ASP A 216 20.27 -15.19 -11.39
N LYS A 217 19.39 -15.39 -12.38
CA LYS A 217 18.77 -14.30 -13.16
C LYS A 217 17.86 -13.42 -12.29
N VAL A 218 17.03 -14.02 -11.43
CA VAL A 218 16.15 -13.28 -10.50
C VAL A 218 16.99 -12.45 -9.53
N LEU A 219 18.05 -13.03 -8.95
CA LEU A 219 18.97 -12.31 -8.06
C LEU A 219 19.73 -11.18 -8.77
N ALA A 220 20.13 -11.37 -10.03
CA ALA A 220 20.75 -10.33 -10.83
C ALA A 220 19.80 -9.14 -11.08
N GLY A 221 18.52 -9.41 -11.37
CA GLY A 221 17.50 -8.38 -11.49
C GLY A 221 17.32 -7.59 -10.17
N GLY A 222 17.22 -8.30 -9.05
CA GLY A 222 17.15 -7.66 -7.72
C GLY A 222 18.39 -6.83 -7.40
N ARG A 223 19.59 -7.23 -7.90
CA ARG A 223 20.81 -6.46 -7.70
C ARG A 223 20.80 -5.12 -8.45
N ILE A 224 20.25 -5.08 -9.66
CA ILE A 224 20.08 -3.83 -10.42
C ILE A 224 19.26 -2.84 -9.59
N GLU A 225 18.15 -3.30 -9.02
CA GLU A 225 17.28 -2.45 -8.20
C GLU A 225 17.99 -1.95 -6.93
N VAL A 226 18.70 -2.83 -6.21
CA VAL A 226 19.50 -2.43 -5.04
C VAL A 226 20.57 -1.39 -5.40
N ASP A 227 21.19 -1.51 -6.57
CA ASP A 227 22.20 -0.54 -7.01
C ASP A 227 21.57 0.80 -7.44
N LEU A 228 20.34 0.80 -7.96
CA LEU A 228 19.58 2.03 -8.21
C LEU A 228 19.14 2.71 -6.91
N GLU A 229 18.65 1.95 -5.94
CA GLU A 229 18.27 2.47 -4.62
C GLU A 229 19.44 3.13 -3.90
N LYS A 230 20.63 2.52 -3.94
CA LYS A 230 21.85 3.11 -3.37
C LYS A 230 22.20 4.46 -4.00
N LYS A 231 21.98 4.63 -5.31
CA LYS A 231 22.25 5.91 -5.99
C LYS A 231 21.35 7.05 -5.50
N VAL A 232 20.16 6.72 -5.03
CA VAL A 232 19.16 7.72 -4.59
C VAL A 232 18.93 7.71 -3.07
N ALA A 233 19.71 6.92 -2.32
CA ALA A 233 19.52 6.67 -0.90
C ALA A 233 19.57 7.94 -0.05
N GLU A 234 20.45 8.89 -0.36
CA GLU A 234 20.57 10.16 0.38
C GLU A 234 19.31 11.03 0.34
N LYS A 235 18.47 10.85 -0.68
CA LYS A 235 17.20 11.56 -0.86
C LYS A 235 15.99 10.69 -0.51
N SER A 236 16.21 9.43 -0.18
CA SER A 236 15.13 8.47 0.09
C SER A 236 14.75 8.50 1.57
N ILE A 237 13.46 8.34 1.82
CA ILE A 237 12.83 8.31 3.13
C ILE A 237 12.24 6.92 3.31
N GLU A 238 12.58 6.30 4.44
CA GLU A 238 12.03 4.99 4.80
C GLU A 238 10.52 5.11 5.06
N GLU A 239 9.75 4.25 4.40
CA GLU A 239 8.29 4.29 4.39
C GLU A 239 7.70 3.88 5.76
N GLY A 240 8.15 2.72 6.26
CA GLY A 240 7.70 2.11 7.51
C GLY A 240 6.37 1.36 7.37
N PHE A 241 5.74 1.05 8.50
CA PHE A 241 4.45 0.34 8.56
C PHE A 241 3.28 1.23 8.10
N GLY A 242 2.41 0.70 7.25
CA GLY A 242 1.17 1.35 6.81
C GLY A 242 1.35 2.51 5.84
N ARG A 243 2.55 2.66 5.27
CA ARG A 243 2.92 3.76 4.38
C ARG A 243 3.68 3.26 3.16
N LEU A 244 3.58 4.02 2.07
CA LEU A 244 4.26 3.74 0.81
C LEU A 244 4.38 5.02 -0.03
N ASP A 245 5.49 5.20 -0.74
CA ASP A 245 5.61 6.18 -1.82
C ASP A 245 5.13 5.54 -3.14
N ALA A 246 3.82 5.32 -3.23
CA ALA A 246 3.19 4.58 -4.32
C ALA A 246 3.48 5.20 -5.70
N LEU A 247 3.38 6.54 -5.81
CA LEU A 247 3.63 7.25 -7.07
C LEU A 247 5.07 7.06 -7.53
N ASN A 248 6.06 7.24 -6.65
CA ASN A 248 7.43 7.09 -7.08
C ASN A 248 7.79 5.65 -7.41
N ARG A 249 7.23 4.69 -6.67
CA ARG A 249 7.37 3.25 -6.96
C ARG A 249 6.78 2.86 -8.30
N ILE A 250 5.56 3.30 -8.63
CA ILE A 250 4.95 3.05 -9.95
C ILE A 250 5.86 3.61 -11.05
N GLY A 251 6.30 4.87 -10.92
CA GLY A 251 7.18 5.48 -11.90
C GLY A 251 8.52 4.78 -12.05
N ASN A 252 9.13 4.35 -10.95
CA ASN A 252 10.40 3.61 -10.98
C ASN A 252 10.22 2.23 -11.63
N GLN A 253 9.13 1.53 -11.33
CA GLN A 253 8.82 0.24 -11.92
C GLN A 253 8.64 0.39 -13.44
N VAL A 254 7.70 1.22 -13.87
CA VAL A 254 7.30 1.33 -15.28
C VAL A 254 8.35 2.05 -16.12
N PHE A 255 8.84 3.23 -15.67
CA PHE A 255 9.71 4.07 -16.49
C PHE A 255 11.18 3.78 -16.33
N SER A 256 11.61 3.07 -15.28
CA SER A 256 13.01 2.71 -15.10
C SER A 256 13.28 1.23 -15.31
N LEU A 257 12.60 0.36 -14.56
CA LEU A 257 12.87 -1.08 -14.60
C LEU A 257 12.29 -1.73 -15.85
N ASP A 258 11.01 -1.53 -16.14
CA ASP A 258 10.33 -2.18 -17.27
C ASP A 258 10.75 -1.61 -18.62
N LEU A 259 10.98 -0.29 -18.66
CA LEU A 259 11.48 0.43 -19.84
C LEU A 259 13.01 0.31 -20.01
N GLU A 260 13.72 -0.27 -19.05
CA GLU A 260 15.18 -0.43 -19.08
C GLU A 260 15.93 0.91 -19.19
N ARG A 261 15.45 1.95 -18.48
CA ARG A 261 15.97 3.32 -18.44
C ARG A 261 16.37 3.71 -17.00
N PRO A 262 17.57 3.33 -16.52
CA PRO A 262 18.00 3.59 -15.14
C PRO A 262 18.01 5.09 -14.77
N GLU A 263 18.10 5.99 -15.75
CA GLU A 263 18.06 7.45 -15.54
C GLU A 263 16.69 7.99 -15.10
N ASN A 264 15.61 7.21 -15.24
CA ASN A 264 14.27 7.56 -14.75
C ASN A 264 14.02 7.16 -13.29
N TYR A 265 14.98 6.47 -12.64
CA TYR A 265 14.85 6.03 -11.25
C TYR A 265 15.02 7.22 -10.30
N VAL A 266 14.05 7.44 -9.42
CA VAL A 266 14.07 8.53 -8.42
C VAL A 266 13.98 7.98 -6.99
N ALA A 267 14.33 8.82 -6.03
CA ALA A 267 14.21 8.50 -4.62
C ALA A 267 12.75 8.29 -4.20
N GLN A 268 12.54 7.45 -3.18
CA GLN A 268 11.27 7.38 -2.45
C GLN A 268 11.25 8.53 -1.44
N SER A 269 10.78 9.71 -1.84
CA SER A 269 10.90 10.94 -1.04
C SER A 269 9.59 11.40 -0.39
N ALA A 270 8.46 10.77 -0.72
CA ALA A 270 7.15 11.20 -0.24
C ALA A 270 6.23 10.03 0.15
N PRO A 271 6.57 9.24 1.20
CA PRO A 271 5.70 8.15 1.63
C PRO A 271 4.37 8.66 2.19
N VAL A 272 3.27 8.09 1.72
CA VAL A 272 1.91 8.38 2.18
C VAL A 272 1.32 7.20 2.93
N ALA A 273 0.39 7.46 3.85
CA ALA A 273 -0.39 6.39 4.48
C ALA A 273 -1.26 5.69 3.42
N PHE A 274 -1.58 4.41 3.62
CA PHE A 274 -2.58 3.78 2.75
C PHE A 274 -3.93 4.47 2.94
N PRO A 275 -4.57 5.01 1.89
CA PRO A 275 -5.89 5.62 2.05
C PRO A 275 -6.95 4.54 2.26
N HIS A 276 -7.99 4.86 3.03
CA HIS A 276 -9.19 4.02 3.05
C HIS A 276 -10.00 4.22 1.75
N ILE A 277 -10.64 3.16 1.26
CA ILE A 277 -11.18 3.12 -0.12
C ILE A 277 -12.70 3.05 -0.20
N TRP A 278 -13.43 2.96 0.92
CA TRP A 278 -14.88 3.16 0.90
C TRP A 278 -15.20 4.54 0.31
N ASP A 279 -16.32 4.60 -0.42
CA ASP A 279 -16.88 5.74 -1.16
C ASP A 279 -16.01 6.31 -2.30
N THR A 280 -14.75 5.90 -2.40
CA THR A 280 -13.75 6.50 -3.30
C THR A 280 -14.10 6.32 -4.77
N SER A 281 -14.83 5.25 -5.11
CA SER A 281 -15.35 5.00 -6.45
C SER A 281 -16.27 6.10 -6.96
N TRP A 282 -16.89 6.87 -6.08
CA TRP A 282 -17.85 7.93 -6.45
C TRP A 282 -17.26 9.34 -6.43
N PHE A 283 -15.98 9.52 -6.12
CA PHE A 283 -15.35 10.83 -6.19
C PHE A 283 -15.05 11.22 -7.64
N ASP A 284 -15.14 12.52 -7.95
CA ASP A 284 -14.74 13.05 -9.26
C ASP A 284 -13.21 13.00 -9.45
N TRP A 285 -12.45 13.20 -8.37
CA TRP A 285 -11.00 13.06 -8.31
C TRP A 285 -10.56 12.19 -7.12
N VAL A 286 -9.57 11.33 -7.33
CA VAL A 286 -9.03 10.40 -6.33
C VAL A 286 -7.51 10.53 -6.18
N GLN A 287 -6.90 9.69 -5.34
CA GLN A 287 -5.58 9.89 -4.73
C GLN A 287 -5.55 11.08 -3.76
N TYR A 288 -4.54 11.17 -2.90
CA TYR A 288 -4.47 12.24 -1.90
C TYR A 288 -4.48 13.64 -2.54
N ASN A 289 -3.76 13.82 -3.65
CA ASN A 289 -3.65 15.08 -4.38
C ASN A 289 -4.64 15.23 -5.54
N ALA A 290 -5.77 14.48 -5.51
CA ALA A 290 -6.84 14.62 -6.51
C ALA A 290 -6.35 14.49 -7.97
N SER A 291 -5.45 13.54 -8.24
CA SER A 291 -4.63 13.56 -9.46
C SER A 291 -5.23 12.82 -10.65
N ILE A 292 -6.24 11.99 -10.43
CA ILE A 292 -6.82 11.12 -11.46
C ILE A 292 -8.33 10.98 -11.26
N MET A 293 -9.08 10.90 -12.36
CA MET A 293 -10.55 10.74 -12.34
C MET A 293 -10.99 9.28 -12.58
N GLN A 294 -10.35 8.63 -13.54
CA GLN A 294 -10.83 7.38 -14.13
C GLN A 294 -10.34 6.14 -13.35
N PRO A 295 -11.23 5.24 -12.90
CA PRO A 295 -10.85 4.08 -12.09
C PRO A 295 -9.97 3.06 -12.83
N MET A 296 -10.21 2.80 -14.12
CA MET A 296 -9.41 1.79 -14.84
C MET A 296 -7.94 2.19 -14.97
N VAL A 297 -7.66 3.43 -15.40
CA VAL A 297 -6.30 3.95 -15.49
C VAL A 297 -5.64 4.03 -14.10
N ARG A 298 -6.40 4.34 -13.04
CA ARG A 298 -5.90 4.30 -11.66
C ARG A 298 -5.49 2.87 -11.26
N ASN A 299 -6.42 1.94 -11.31
CA ASN A 299 -6.24 0.59 -10.78
C ASN A 299 -5.23 -0.23 -11.61
N ALA A 300 -5.25 -0.10 -12.94
CA ALA A 300 -4.26 -0.75 -13.80
C ALA A 300 -2.86 -0.16 -13.59
N GLY A 301 -2.76 1.15 -13.31
CA GLY A 301 -1.49 1.80 -12.98
C GLY A 301 -0.91 1.29 -11.66
N GLU A 302 -1.77 1.08 -10.66
CA GLU A 302 -1.38 0.47 -9.37
C GLU A 302 -0.91 -0.98 -9.57
N ALA A 303 -1.64 -1.79 -10.34
CA ALA A 303 -1.23 -3.17 -10.66
C ALA A 303 0.16 -3.22 -11.34
N LEU A 304 0.44 -2.32 -12.28
CA LEU A 304 1.77 -2.17 -12.89
C LEU A 304 2.84 -1.78 -11.85
N GLY A 305 2.54 -0.84 -10.95
CA GLY A 305 3.46 -0.48 -9.86
C GLY A 305 3.75 -1.61 -8.87
N VAL A 306 2.81 -2.54 -8.72
CA VAL A 306 2.94 -3.75 -7.89
C VAL A 306 3.46 -4.95 -8.72
N ARG A 307 4.05 -4.64 -9.88
CA ARG A 307 4.78 -5.54 -10.80
C ARG A 307 3.91 -6.50 -11.60
N ALA A 308 2.76 -6.06 -12.09
CA ALA A 308 2.23 -6.68 -13.30
C ALA A 308 3.24 -6.50 -14.44
N PHE A 309 3.58 -7.57 -15.16
CA PHE A 309 4.55 -7.49 -16.24
C PHE A 309 3.98 -6.72 -17.42
N ILE A 310 4.86 -5.98 -18.11
CA ILE A 310 4.52 -5.23 -19.31
C ILE A 310 5.68 -5.24 -20.30
N ASN A 311 5.35 -5.35 -21.59
CA ASN A 311 6.31 -5.17 -22.68
C ASN A 311 6.34 -3.70 -23.14
N LEU A 312 7.44 -3.03 -22.87
CA LEU A 312 7.72 -1.66 -23.31
C LEU A 312 8.93 -1.55 -24.25
N THR A 313 9.69 -2.63 -24.45
CA THR A 313 11.03 -2.57 -25.07
C THR A 313 11.23 -3.52 -26.24
N LYS A 314 10.53 -4.65 -26.30
CA LYS A 314 10.71 -5.67 -27.34
C LYS A 314 9.68 -5.50 -28.43
N SER A 315 10.08 -4.93 -29.57
CA SER A 315 9.17 -4.68 -30.70
C SER A 315 8.79 -5.97 -31.44
N GLU A 316 9.53 -7.07 -31.24
CA GLU A 316 9.19 -8.40 -31.75
C GLU A 316 7.92 -8.97 -31.11
N GLN A 317 7.62 -8.51 -29.90
CA GLN A 317 6.34 -8.71 -29.25
C GLN A 317 5.54 -7.41 -29.27
N PRO A 318 4.21 -7.47 -29.27
CA PRO A 318 3.44 -6.25 -29.28
C PRO A 318 3.67 -5.39 -28.01
N LEU A 319 3.91 -4.09 -28.19
CA LEU A 319 4.04 -3.14 -27.08
C LEU A 319 2.73 -3.06 -26.26
N PHE A 320 2.89 -2.74 -24.98
CA PHE A 320 1.84 -2.66 -23.96
C PHE A 320 1.15 -4.00 -23.64
N ALA A 321 1.61 -5.12 -24.21
CA ALA A 321 1.18 -6.45 -23.75
C ALA A 321 1.55 -6.58 -22.27
N SER A 322 0.59 -6.95 -21.44
CA SER A 322 0.77 -7.01 -19.99
C SER A 322 0.03 -8.17 -19.35
N THR A 323 0.38 -8.47 -18.11
CA THR A 323 -0.34 -9.46 -17.28
C THR A 323 -1.54 -8.86 -16.53
N VAL A 324 -1.76 -7.54 -16.62
CA VAL A 324 -2.84 -6.82 -15.91
C VAL A 324 -4.21 -7.47 -16.20
N LYS A 325 -4.94 -7.81 -15.14
CA LYS A 325 -6.29 -8.41 -15.21
C LYS A 325 -7.38 -7.34 -15.21
N VAL A 326 -7.58 -6.70 -16.37
CA VAL A 326 -8.52 -5.57 -16.54
C VAL A 326 -9.97 -5.91 -16.19
N ASP A 327 -10.42 -7.12 -16.51
CA ASP A 327 -11.72 -7.67 -16.12
C ASP A 327 -11.88 -7.80 -14.60
N THR A 328 -10.88 -8.38 -13.94
CA THR A 328 -10.87 -8.54 -12.48
C THR A 328 -10.83 -7.18 -11.80
N ILE A 329 -10.00 -6.25 -12.28
CA ILE A 329 -9.95 -4.87 -11.80
C ILE A 329 -11.30 -4.17 -11.94
N PHE A 330 -12.02 -4.39 -13.04
CA PHE A 330 -13.36 -3.85 -13.21
C PHE A 330 -14.36 -4.45 -12.21
N GLU A 331 -14.30 -5.75 -11.95
CA GLU A 331 -15.14 -6.40 -10.94
C GLU A 331 -14.84 -5.88 -9.52
N ILE A 332 -13.57 -5.64 -9.18
CA ILE A 332 -13.16 -4.99 -7.93
C ILE A 332 -13.83 -3.62 -7.81
N GLU A 333 -13.74 -2.80 -8.86
CA GLU A 333 -14.35 -1.46 -8.86
C GLU A 333 -15.87 -1.53 -8.69
N GLN A 334 -16.56 -2.49 -9.33
CA GLN A 334 -17.99 -2.68 -9.16
C GLN A 334 -18.38 -3.06 -7.73
N GLN A 335 -17.60 -3.92 -7.06
CA GLN A 335 -17.85 -4.30 -5.66
C GLN A 335 -17.61 -3.16 -4.67
N LEU A 336 -16.61 -2.31 -4.95
CA LEU A 336 -16.34 -1.10 -4.17
C LEU A 336 -17.43 -0.04 -4.37
N ALA A 337 -17.82 0.21 -5.62
CA ALA A 337 -18.77 1.26 -5.98
C ALA A 337 -20.21 0.91 -5.60
N GLY A 338 -20.63 -0.32 -5.90
CA GLY A 338 -22.05 -0.67 -5.96
C GLY A 338 -22.77 0.13 -7.06
N LYS A 339 -24.04 0.43 -6.84
CA LYS A 339 -24.88 1.26 -7.71
C LYS A 339 -24.70 2.74 -7.40
N GLN A 340 -25.02 3.60 -8.38
CA GLN A 340 -25.08 5.06 -8.23
C GLN A 340 -25.80 5.45 -6.93
N PRO A 341 -25.11 6.15 -6.01
CA PRO A 341 -25.69 6.50 -4.73
C PRO A 341 -26.76 7.58 -4.84
N THR A 342 -27.80 7.46 -4.02
CA THR A 342 -28.90 8.43 -3.90
C THR A 342 -29.13 8.78 -2.43
N ALA A 343 -29.90 9.85 -2.17
CA ALA A 343 -30.28 10.20 -0.81
C ALA A 343 -31.08 9.08 -0.11
N GLU A 344 -31.86 8.27 -0.84
CA GLU A 344 -32.60 7.16 -0.24
C GLU A 344 -31.72 5.94 0.06
N ASN A 345 -30.78 5.61 -0.83
CA ASN A 345 -30.04 4.35 -0.77
C ASN A 345 -28.62 4.47 -0.20
N GLY A 346 -28.09 5.70 -0.11
CA GLY A 346 -26.70 5.98 0.25
C GLY A 346 -25.71 5.29 -0.69
N PHE A 347 -24.48 5.08 -0.20
CA PHE A 347 -23.52 4.21 -0.87
C PHE A 347 -23.95 2.74 -0.74
N THR A 348 -23.91 2.01 -1.85
CA THR A 348 -24.41 0.63 -1.93
C THR A 348 -23.31 -0.42 -2.17
N GLY A 349 -22.06 0.02 -2.36
CA GLY A 349 -20.88 -0.84 -2.37
C GLY A 349 -20.27 -1.01 -0.98
N LEU A 350 -18.94 -0.94 -0.88
CA LEU A 350 -18.24 -1.01 0.41
C LEU A 350 -18.54 0.22 1.27
N ARG A 351 -19.00 0.02 2.51
CA ARG A 351 -19.35 1.10 3.44
C ARG A 351 -18.26 1.36 4.49
N PRO A 352 -18.19 2.59 5.04
CA PRO A 352 -17.42 2.86 6.24
C PRO A 352 -17.87 1.97 7.41
N PRO A 353 -16.93 1.53 8.28
CA PRO A 353 -17.28 0.73 9.45
C PRO A 353 -17.98 1.57 10.52
N ARG A 354 -19.06 1.02 11.08
CA ARG A 354 -19.72 1.61 12.26
C ARG A 354 -18.93 1.39 13.53
N TRP A 355 -19.05 2.31 14.48
CA TRP A 355 -18.48 2.18 15.81
C TRP A 355 -18.95 0.88 16.52
N PRO A 356 -18.03 -0.03 16.88
CA PRO A 356 -18.38 -1.29 17.51
C PRO A 356 -18.66 -1.09 19.00
N SER A 357 -19.87 -0.61 19.32
CA SER A 357 -20.29 -0.30 20.70
C SER A 357 -20.20 -1.50 21.66
N ASN A 358 -20.26 -2.71 21.13
CA ASN A 358 -20.06 -3.96 21.88
C ASN A 358 -18.60 -4.19 22.31
N LEU A 359 -17.63 -3.54 21.66
CA LEU A 359 -16.20 -3.62 22.00
C LEU A 359 -15.75 -2.39 22.79
N PHE A 360 -16.11 -1.19 22.33
CA PHE A 360 -15.60 0.07 22.88
C PHE A 360 -16.54 0.76 23.87
N GLY A 361 -17.76 0.24 24.03
CA GLY A 361 -18.82 0.91 24.78
C GLY A 361 -19.63 1.88 23.91
N SER A 362 -20.78 2.29 24.45
CA SER A 362 -21.69 3.24 23.82
C SER A 362 -21.07 4.64 23.73
N ILE A 363 -21.41 5.35 22.67
CA ILE A 363 -21.06 6.77 22.49
C ILE A 363 -21.96 7.62 23.41
N ASP A 364 -21.40 8.64 24.06
CA ASP A 364 -22.18 9.67 24.75
C ASP A 364 -22.95 10.51 23.71
N THR A 365 -24.26 10.28 23.61
CA THR A 365 -25.11 10.90 22.60
C THR A 365 -25.31 12.40 22.82
N LYS A 366 -25.25 12.87 24.09
CA LYS A 366 -25.36 14.29 24.38
C LYS A 366 -24.11 15.01 23.88
N LEU A 367 -22.95 14.48 24.24
CA LEU A 367 -21.66 15.01 23.84
C LEU A 367 -21.47 14.96 22.31
N ALA A 368 -21.92 13.87 21.66
CA ALA A 368 -21.89 13.77 20.21
C ALA A 368 -22.81 14.78 19.51
N THR A 369 -23.96 15.14 20.12
CA THR A 369 -24.85 16.18 19.58
C THR A 369 -24.20 17.56 19.66
N GLU A 370 -23.52 17.88 20.77
CA GLU A 370 -22.71 19.09 20.88
C GLU A 370 -21.59 19.10 19.83
N GLY A 371 -20.95 17.95 19.61
CA GLY A 371 -19.90 17.77 18.60
C GLY A 371 -20.40 17.92 17.17
N ALA A 372 -21.65 17.56 16.87
CA ALA A 372 -22.26 17.78 15.56
C ALA A 372 -22.33 19.26 15.21
N ALA A 373 -22.62 20.14 16.18
CA ALA A 373 -22.61 21.58 15.97
C ALA A 373 -21.19 22.10 15.70
N VAL A 374 -20.19 21.60 16.42
CA VAL A 374 -18.77 21.93 16.17
C VAL A 374 -18.35 21.47 14.78
N TYR A 375 -18.73 20.25 14.35
CA TYR A 375 -18.43 19.72 13.02
C TYR A 375 -19.05 20.58 11.90
N ALA A 376 -20.32 20.97 12.06
CA ALA A 376 -21.02 21.80 11.10
C ALA A 376 -20.37 23.18 10.92
N ASP A 377 -19.79 23.73 11.99
CA ASP A 377 -19.14 25.04 11.98
C ASP A 377 -17.67 24.97 11.52
N ARG A 378 -16.93 23.91 11.92
CA ARG A 378 -15.46 23.83 11.78
C ARG A 378 -14.97 22.85 10.72
N CYS A 379 -15.75 21.84 10.35
CA CYS A 379 -15.25 20.69 9.58
C CYS A 379 -15.92 20.55 8.20
N GLN A 380 -17.25 20.63 8.14
CA GLN A 380 -18.00 20.26 6.93
C GLN A 380 -17.70 21.14 5.70
N GLY A 381 -17.18 22.36 5.89
CA GLY A 381 -16.79 23.22 4.77
C GLY A 381 -15.65 22.62 3.92
N CYS A 382 -14.77 21.84 4.55
CA CYS A 382 -13.68 21.12 3.88
C CYS A 382 -13.99 19.62 3.70
N HIS A 383 -14.72 19.02 4.64
CA HIS A 383 -14.95 17.58 4.70
C HIS A 383 -16.32 17.13 4.20
N LEU A 384 -17.17 18.07 3.76
CA LEU A 384 -18.57 17.85 3.40
C LEU A 384 -19.46 17.51 4.61
N PRO A 385 -20.78 17.65 4.50
CA PRO A 385 -21.71 17.14 5.50
C PRO A 385 -21.60 15.61 5.65
N PRO A 386 -22.05 15.03 6.78
CA PRO A 386 -22.08 13.57 6.96
C PRO A 386 -22.89 12.88 5.86
N VAL A 387 -22.47 11.70 5.40
CA VAL A 387 -23.13 10.99 4.29
C VAL A 387 -24.62 10.72 4.57
N GLY A 388 -24.96 10.46 5.83
CA GLY A 388 -26.35 10.25 6.28
C GLY A 388 -27.23 11.50 6.36
N SER A 389 -26.69 12.70 6.09
CA SER A 389 -27.43 13.96 6.17
C SER A 389 -28.01 14.40 4.82
N GLU A 390 -29.15 15.11 4.83
CA GLU A 390 -29.73 15.69 3.60
C GLU A 390 -28.75 16.64 2.89
N GLY A 391 -27.98 17.41 3.67
CA GLY A 391 -27.02 18.38 3.15
C GLY A 391 -25.92 17.76 2.27
N PHE A 392 -25.53 16.52 2.53
CA PHE A 392 -24.53 15.81 1.71
C PHE A 392 -25.01 15.54 0.28
N TRP A 393 -26.33 15.37 0.11
CA TRP A 393 -26.95 15.04 -1.18
C TRP A 393 -27.38 16.27 -2.00
N GLU A 394 -27.11 17.48 -1.50
CA GLU A 394 -27.35 18.72 -2.23
C GLU A 394 -26.52 18.79 -3.52
N GLN A 395 -27.15 19.23 -4.62
CA GLN A 395 -26.53 19.24 -5.96
C GLN A 395 -25.19 20.00 -6.02
N LYS A 396 -24.94 20.97 -5.13
CA LYS A 396 -23.67 21.71 -5.09
C LYS A 396 -22.45 20.79 -4.85
N HIS A 397 -22.64 19.69 -4.12
CA HIS A 397 -21.60 18.71 -3.78
C HIS A 397 -21.44 17.62 -4.83
N TRP A 398 -22.28 17.59 -5.86
CA TRP A 398 -22.26 16.55 -6.89
C TRP A 398 -22.04 17.17 -8.28
N THR A 399 -21.41 16.43 -9.18
CA THR A 399 -21.36 16.83 -10.59
C THR A 399 -22.76 16.82 -11.18
N ASN A 400 -22.92 17.48 -12.33
CA ASN A 400 -24.08 17.21 -13.15
C ASN A 400 -24.02 15.76 -13.65
N GLU A 401 -25.17 15.19 -13.97
CA GLU A 401 -25.23 13.87 -14.60
C GLU A 401 -24.49 13.89 -15.93
N ASN A 402 -23.68 12.85 -16.17
CA ASN A 402 -23.03 12.62 -17.45
C ASN A 402 -24.01 11.96 -18.44
N SER A 403 -23.54 11.62 -19.64
CA SER A 403 -24.36 10.94 -20.66
C SER A 403 -24.84 9.54 -20.26
N ALA A 404 -24.27 8.94 -19.21
CA ALA A 404 -24.70 7.67 -18.64
C ALA A 404 -25.70 7.82 -17.48
N GLY A 405 -26.12 9.06 -17.15
CA GLY A 405 -27.00 9.34 -16.01
C GLY A 405 -26.29 9.25 -14.65
N GLU A 406 -24.96 9.26 -14.64
CA GLU A 406 -24.16 9.15 -13.41
C GLU A 406 -23.65 10.52 -12.96
N ARG A 407 -23.54 10.70 -11.65
CA ARG A 407 -22.97 11.89 -11.02
C ARG A 407 -21.97 11.51 -9.95
N TYR A 408 -20.95 12.36 -9.78
CA TYR A 408 -19.81 12.09 -8.91
C TYR A 408 -19.72 13.14 -7.81
N LEU A 409 -19.26 12.73 -6.63
CA LEU A 409 -19.04 13.62 -5.51
C LEU A 409 -17.87 14.55 -5.83
N ARG A 410 -18.11 15.86 -5.78
CA ARG A 410 -17.07 16.89 -5.90
C ARG A 410 -16.28 16.95 -4.61
N VAL A 411 -15.08 16.36 -4.60
CA VAL A 411 -14.21 16.45 -3.43
C VAL A 411 -13.57 17.85 -3.36
N PRO A 412 -13.65 18.55 -2.21
CA PRO A 412 -12.91 19.80 -2.04
C PRO A 412 -11.40 19.58 -2.23
N ILE A 413 -10.75 20.43 -3.03
CA ILE A 413 -9.30 20.39 -3.27
C ILE A 413 -8.68 21.61 -2.60
N ILE A 414 -7.84 21.38 -1.60
CA ILE A 414 -7.30 22.42 -0.72
C ILE A 414 -5.80 22.55 -0.99
N ASN A 415 -5.37 23.74 -1.42
CA ASN A 415 -3.96 24.01 -1.72
C ASN A 415 -3.05 23.74 -0.52
N VAL A 416 -1.86 23.20 -0.78
CA VAL A 416 -0.84 22.92 0.26
C VAL A 416 -0.45 24.16 1.06
N GLU A 417 -0.46 25.34 0.43
CA GLU A 417 -0.19 26.62 1.08
C GLU A 417 -1.27 27.02 2.09
N ASN A 418 -2.52 26.60 1.83
CA ASN A 418 -3.66 26.89 2.71
C ASN A 418 -3.75 25.86 3.84
N ILE A 419 -3.66 24.57 3.51
CA ILE A 419 -3.78 23.49 4.51
C ILE A 419 -2.50 23.29 5.32
N GLY A 420 -1.33 23.71 4.81
CA GLY A 420 -0.05 23.72 5.51
C GLY A 420 0.55 22.34 5.83
N THR A 421 -0.06 21.25 5.35
CA THR A 421 0.49 19.89 5.51
C THR A 421 1.69 19.68 4.60
N ASP A 422 2.48 18.64 4.87
CA ASP A 422 3.67 18.28 4.07
C ASP A 422 3.38 18.31 2.55
N PRO A 423 4.13 19.05 1.73
CA PRO A 423 3.83 19.17 0.30
C PRO A 423 4.50 18.10 -0.57
N ALA A 424 5.35 17.24 0.00
CA ALA A 424 6.30 16.42 -0.77
C ALA A 424 5.62 15.50 -1.78
N GLN A 425 4.46 14.90 -1.44
CA GLN A 425 3.76 14.02 -2.38
C GLN A 425 3.18 14.79 -3.57
N ALA A 426 2.58 15.96 -3.32
CA ALA A 426 1.98 16.76 -4.38
C ALA A 426 3.08 17.36 -5.29
N GLN A 427 4.17 17.86 -4.70
CA GLN A 427 5.35 18.35 -5.41
C GLN A 427 6.00 17.24 -6.25
N SER A 428 6.19 16.05 -5.67
CA SER A 428 6.78 14.92 -6.37
C SER A 428 5.98 14.54 -7.63
N MET A 429 4.64 14.67 -7.61
CA MET A 429 3.84 14.41 -8.79
C MET A 429 3.95 15.52 -9.84
N ALA A 430 3.98 16.78 -9.40
CA ALA A 430 4.03 17.95 -10.28
C ALA A 430 5.40 18.14 -10.96
N GLU A 431 6.48 17.85 -10.24
CA GLU A 431 7.85 18.17 -10.67
C GLU A 431 8.55 17.01 -11.37
N ARG A 432 8.13 15.76 -11.12
CA ARG A 432 8.81 14.59 -11.67
C ARG A 432 8.70 14.57 -13.20
N LYS A 433 9.86 14.41 -13.84
CA LYS A 433 10.01 14.19 -15.27
C LYS A 433 10.45 12.77 -15.60
N VAL A 434 10.10 12.31 -16.79
CA VAL A 434 10.48 10.99 -17.31
C VAL A 434 10.95 11.10 -18.76
N LYS A 435 11.93 10.27 -19.11
CA LYS A 435 12.43 10.15 -20.49
C LYS A 435 11.83 8.94 -21.16
N LEU A 436 11.15 9.15 -22.29
CA LEU A 436 10.45 8.11 -23.04
C LEU A 436 11.00 7.97 -24.46
N PRO A 437 11.10 6.74 -24.98
CA PRO A 437 11.40 6.51 -26.40
C PRO A 437 10.16 6.82 -27.25
N SER A 438 10.36 7.35 -28.46
CA SER A 438 9.28 7.81 -29.35
C SER A 438 8.36 6.67 -29.80
N GLU A 439 8.85 5.44 -29.79
CA GLU A 439 8.16 4.20 -30.13
C GLU A 439 6.93 3.94 -29.25
N LEU A 440 6.87 4.49 -28.03
CA LEU A 440 5.68 4.38 -27.19
C LEU A 440 4.53 5.29 -27.65
N GLY A 441 4.81 6.29 -28.50
CA GLY A 441 3.83 7.27 -28.95
C GLY A 441 3.20 8.04 -27.78
N ILE A 442 4.04 8.47 -26.83
CA ILE A 442 3.69 9.29 -25.67
C ILE A 442 4.52 10.57 -25.75
N ASP A 443 3.87 11.69 -26.08
CA ASP A 443 4.52 12.98 -26.33
C ASP A 443 4.41 13.91 -25.11
N THR A 444 5.01 13.49 -24.00
CA THR A 444 5.13 14.30 -22.78
C THR A 444 6.22 13.73 -21.89
N ASP A 445 6.92 14.62 -21.18
CA ASP A 445 7.90 14.26 -20.14
C ASP A 445 7.33 14.40 -18.72
N SER A 446 6.11 14.93 -18.57
CA SER A 446 5.45 15.08 -17.27
C SER A 446 5.05 13.71 -16.74
N PHE A 447 5.50 13.36 -15.53
CA PHE A 447 5.29 12.03 -14.96
C PHE A 447 3.81 11.61 -14.94
N GLY A 448 2.91 12.47 -14.43
CA GLY A 448 1.48 12.16 -14.35
C GLY A 448 0.88 11.87 -15.73
N SER A 449 1.09 12.78 -16.68
CA SER A 449 0.54 12.66 -18.04
C SER A 449 1.15 11.46 -18.79
N ALA A 450 2.46 11.22 -18.65
CA ALA A 450 3.14 10.07 -19.22
C ALA A 450 2.57 8.75 -18.68
N LEU A 451 2.38 8.65 -17.36
CA LEU A 451 1.84 7.46 -16.72
C LEU A 451 0.40 7.21 -17.16
N GLY A 452 -0.45 8.24 -17.12
CA GLY A 452 -1.84 8.13 -17.57
C GLY A 452 -1.96 7.68 -19.02
N ALA A 453 -1.10 8.19 -19.92
CA ALA A 453 -1.07 7.77 -21.32
C ALA A 453 -0.61 6.31 -21.49
N LEU A 454 0.45 5.89 -20.77
CA LEU A 454 0.97 4.52 -20.83
C LEU A 454 -0.07 3.50 -20.34
N VAL A 455 -0.71 3.77 -19.21
CA VAL A 455 -1.71 2.86 -18.65
C VAL A 455 -2.96 2.83 -19.53
N ALA A 456 -3.39 3.96 -20.09
CA ALA A 456 -4.50 3.99 -21.05
C ALA A 456 -4.22 3.14 -22.29
N LYS A 457 -2.99 3.18 -22.84
CA LYS A 457 -2.58 2.30 -23.94
C LYS A 457 -2.57 0.81 -23.53
N THR A 458 -2.18 0.53 -22.28
CA THR A 458 -2.21 -0.83 -21.72
C THR A 458 -3.63 -1.38 -21.62
N ALA A 459 -4.57 -0.59 -21.07
CA ALA A 459 -5.98 -0.96 -20.99
C ALA A 459 -6.63 -1.07 -22.39
N ALA A 460 -6.35 -0.12 -23.28
CA ALA A 460 -6.84 -0.14 -24.67
C ALA A 460 -6.42 -1.41 -25.39
N ARG A 461 -5.16 -1.82 -25.24
CA ARG A 461 -4.67 -3.08 -25.80
C ARG A 461 -5.44 -4.29 -25.28
N TRP A 462 -5.73 -4.34 -23.98
CA TRP A 462 -6.54 -5.42 -23.43
C TRP A 462 -7.95 -5.42 -24.04
N TYR A 463 -8.60 -4.25 -24.14
CA TYR A 463 -9.92 -4.11 -24.76
C TYR A 463 -9.95 -4.58 -26.23
N ASP A 464 -8.93 -4.23 -27.00
CA ASP A 464 -8.84 -4.54 -28.43
C ASP A 464 -8.57 -6.03 -28.71
N ASN A 465 -7.93 -6.74 -27.77
CA ASN A 465 -7.54 -8.14 -27.92
C ASN A 465 -8.56 -9.14 -27.36
N GLN A 466 -9.70 -8.67 -26.83
CA GLN A 466 -10.80 -9.58 -26.48
C GLN A 466 -11.46 -10.14 -27.74
N THR A 467 -12.15 -11.27 -27.61
CA THR A 467 -12.85 -11.91 -28.74
C THR A 467 -14.35 -12.05 -28.43
N PRO A 468 -15.23 -11.21 -28.99
CA PRO A 468 -14.93 -10.01 -29.79
C PRO A 468 -14.28 -8.88 -28.95
N PRO A 469 -13.67 -7.85 -29.58
CA PRO A 469 -13.15 -6.70 -28.87
C PRO A 469 -14.23 -6.02 -28.01
N VAL A 470 -13.83 -5.47 -26.86
CA VAL A 470 -14.77 -4.85 -25.92
C VAL A 470 -15.45 -3.65 -26.58
N PRO A 471 -16.79 -3.60 -26.65
CA PRO A 471 -17.53 -2.49 -27.27
C PRO A 471 -17.25 -1.13 -26.60
N ALA A 472 -17.37 -0.04 -27.35
CA ALA A 472 -17.07 1.31 -26.85
C ALA A 472 -17.90 1.70 -25.61
N GLU A 473 -19.18 1.35 -25.59
CA GLU A 473 -20.06 1.56 -24.42
C GLU A 473 -19.54 0.81 -23.19
N GLN A 474 -19.20 -0.47 -23.34
CA GLN A 474 -18.63 -1.28 -22.26
C GLN A 474 -17.28 -0.71 -21.78
N ARG A 475 -16.43 -0.19 -22.67
CA ARG A 475 -15.21 0.52 -22.28
C ARG A 475 -15.54 1.76 -21.45
N GLY A 476 -16.59 2.50 -21.81
CA GLY A 476 -17.11 3.62 -21.03
C GLY A 476 -17.45 3.20 -19.60
N ILE A 477 -18.24 2.14 -19.44
CA ILE A 477 -18.64 1.58 -18.14
C ILE A 477 -17.42 1.10 -17.35
N MET A 478 -16.49 0.36 -17.97
CA MET A 478 -15.27 -0.12 -17.31
C MET A 478 -14.35 1.01 -16.86
N ASN A 479 -14.37 2.11 -17.60
CA ASN A 479 -13.68 3.35 -17.27
C ASN A 479 -14.50 4.24 -16.30
N GLY A 480 -15.58 3.72 -15.70
CA GLY A 480 -16.45 4.46 -14.79
C GLY A 480 -17.07 5.70 -15.40
N ASN A 481 -17.42 5.64 -16.70
CA ASN A 481 -17.97 6.72 -17.54
C ASN A 481 -17.34 8.11 -17.30
N ARG A 482 -16.03 8.11 -17.06
CA ARG A 482 -15.22 9.29 -16.76
C ARG A 482 -14.12 9.47 -17.78
N GLN A 483 -13.85 10.73 -18.09
CA GLN A 483 -12.69 11.10 -18.89
C GLN A 483 -11.39 10.61 -18.22
N ASN A 484 -10.37 10.32 -19.02
CA ASN A 484 -9.03 10.03 -18.52
C ASN A 484 -8.32 11.33 -18.08
N GLY A 485 -8.91 12.04 -17.12
CA GLY A 485 -8.38 13.28 -16.57
C GLY A 485 -7.22 12.99 -15.64
N ILE A 486 -6.07 13.63 -15.92
CA ILE A 486 -4.86 13.59 -15.11
C ILE A 486 -4.46 15.02 -14.78
N GLN A 487 -4.17 15.29 -13.51
CA GLN A 487 -3.65 16.56 -13.03
C GLN A 487 -2.62 16.35 -11.91
N ALA A 488 -1.86 17.40 -11.61
CA ALA A 488 -0.87 17.40 -10.53
C ALA A 488 -0.95 18.72 -9.73
N PRO A 489 -2.09 19.01 -9.08
CA PRO A 489 -2.22 20.22 -8.27
C PRO A 489 -1.32 20.11 -7.04
N LEU A 490 -0.82 21.25 -6.58
CA LEU A 490 -0.18 21.38 -5.27
C LEU A 490 -1.27 21.49 -4.20
N ALA A 491 -2.04 20.42 -4.01
CA ALA A 491 -3.21 20.39 -3.16
C ALA A 491 -3.49 18.98 -2.63
N TYR A 492 -4.33 18.91 -1.59
CA TYR A 492 -4.87 17.66 -1.05
C TYR A 492 -6.40 17.71 -0.98
N LYS A 493 -7.04 16.57 -1.19
CA LYS A 493 -8.51 16.48 -1.13
C LYS A 493 -9.03 16.40 0.30
N GLY A 494 -10.07 17.18 0.59
CA GLY A 494 -10.98 16.95 1.71
C GLY A 494 -11.99 15.88 1.32
N ARG A 495 -12.17 14.87 2.17
CA ARG A 495 -13.14 13.77 1.95
C ARG A 495 -14.14 13.70 3.11
N PRO A 496 -15.30 13.06 2.93
CA PRO A 496 -16.20 12.69 4.02
C PRO A 496 -15.45 11.94 5.12
N LEU A 497 -15.82 12.21 6.37
CA LEU A 497 -15.17 11.63 7.56
C LEU A 497 -15.88 10.38 8.10
N ASP A 498 -16.87 9.85 7.40
CA ASP A 498 -17.53 8.60 7.78
C ASP A 498 -16.50 7.45 7.89
N GLY A 499 -16.49 6.78 9.05
CA GLY A 499 -15.50 5.74 9.39
C GLY A 499 -14.09 6.23 9.74
N ILE A 500 -13.84 7.55 9.85
CA ILE A 500 -12.49 8.13 10.08
C ILE A 500 -11.82 7.55 11.33
N TRP A 501 -12.60 7.22 12.36
CA TRP A 501 -12.13 6.64 13.62
C TRP A 501 -11.29 5.36 13.37
N ALA A 502 -11.63 4.58 12.34
CA ALA A 502 -10.98 3.30 12.03
C ALA A 502 -9.76 3.42 11.12
N THR A 503 -9.27 4.64 10.85
CA THR A 503 -8.22 4.88 9.83
C THR A 503 -6.94 5.58 10.31
N PRO A 504 -6.46 5.36 11.55
CA PRO A 504 -5.17 5.90 11.95
C PRO A 504 -4.00 5.27 11.15
N PRO A 505 -2.84 5.93 11.07
CA PRO A 505 -2.59 7.33 11.46
C PRO A 505 -3.18 8.36 10.48
N PHE A 506 -3.22 9.62 10.89
CA PHE A 506 -3.88 10.72 10.19
C PHE A 506 -2.91 11.63 9.43
N LEU A 507 -3.50 12.51 8.61
CA LEU A 507 -2.89 13.22 7.49
C LEU A 507 -2.47 12.28 6.35
N HIS A 508 -2.21 12.84 5.18
CA HIS A 508 -1.89 12.04 3.99
C HIS A 508 -0.62 11.20 4.17
N ASN A 509 0.32 11.66 5.00
CA ASN A 509 1.59 10.97 5.28
C ASN A 509 1.58 10.16 6.57
N GLY A 510 0.46 10.03 7.29
CA GLY A 510 0.38 9.26 8.53
C GLY A 510 1.25 9.82 9.66
N SER A 511 1.50 11.13 9.68
CA SER A 511 2.41 11.80 10.62
C SER A 511 1.75 12.18 11.96
N VAL A 512 0.45 11.93 12.13
CA VAL A 512 -0.30 12.19 13.37
C VAL A 512 -0.99 10.91 13.85
N PRO A 513 -0.65 10.37 15.04
CA PRO A 513 -1.04 9.00 15.41
C PRO A 513 -2.51 8.83 15.82
N THR A 514 -3.16 9.89 16.32
CA THR A 514 -4.51 9.84 16.90
C THR A 514 -5.34 11.06 16.46
N ILE A 515 -6.68 10.94 16.42
CA ILE A 515 -7.56 12.11 16.20
C ILE A 515 -7.37 13.13 17.33
N ASP A 516 -7.21 12.65 18.57
CA ASP A 516 -6.91 13.50 19.71
C ASP A 516 -5.70 14.41 19.47
N ALA A 517 -4.59 13.87 18.93
CA ALA A 517 -3.42 14.67 18.57
C ALA A 517 -3.68 15.58 17.36
N LEU A 518 -4.46 15.13 16.37
CA LEU A 518 -4.80 15.93 15.19
C LEU A 518 -5.59 17.20 15.56
N LEU A 519 -6.54 17.06 16.48
CA LEU A 519 -7.37 18.15 16.98
C LEU A 519 -6.67 19.02 18.05
N SER A 520 -5.46 18.65 18.46
CA SER A 520 -4.62 19.48 19.34
C SER A 520 -3.77 20.46 18.51
N PRO A 521 -3.27 21.55 19.11
CA PRO A 521 -2.32 22.44 18.46
C PRO A 521 -1.14 21.67 17.85
N ALA A 522 -0.64 22.09 16.69
CA ALA A 522 0.39 21.34 15.97
C ALA A 522 1.73 21.29 16.74
N GLY A 523 1.97 22.29 17.59
CA GLY A 523 3.07 22.31 18.55
C GLY A 523 3.05 21.16 19.56
N GLU A 524 1.87 20.66 19.93
CA GLU A 524 1.67 19.60 20.94
C GLU A 524 1.67 18.19 20.32
N ARG A 525 1.57 18.09 18.99
CA ARG A 525 1.62 16.80 18.29
C ARG A 525 2.96 16.09 18.53
N PRO A 526 2.95 14.74 18.72
CA PRO A 526 4.19 13.98 18.88
C PRO A 526 5.17 14.22 17.72
N LYS A 527 6.42 14.57 18.03
CA LYS A 527 7.49 14.75 17.04
C LYS A 527 8.12 13.42 16.61
N THR A 528 8.06 12.42 17.48
CA THR A 528 8.45 11.04 17.18
C THR A 528 7.51 10.07 17.87
N PHE A 529 7.21 8.95 17.20
CA PHE A 529 6.39 7.87 17.75
C PHE A 529 6.65 6.57 16.98
N TRP A 530 6.20 5.44 17.50
CA TRP A 530 6.40 4.14 16.84
C TRP A 530 5.19 3.71 16.03
N LEU A 531 5.44 3.33 14.77
CA LEU A 531 4.50 2.65 13.88
C LEU A 531 4.71 1.13 13.93
N GLY A 532 3.63 0.42 13.59
CA GLY A 532 3.56 -1.04 13.63
C GLY A 532 2.84 -1.58 14.87
N ASN A 533 2.56 -0.74 15.87
CA ASN A 533 1.69 -1.14 16.98
C ASN A 533 0.27 -1.35 16.48
N ARG A 534 -0.41 -2.35 17.04
CA ARG A 534 -1.79 -2.70 16.68
C ARG A 534 -2.78 -2.34 17.77
N GLU A 535 -2.33 -2.12 18.99
CA GLU A 535 -3.24 -1.83 20.10
C GLU A 535 -3.88 -0.45 19.89
N TYR A 536 -5.21 -0.44 19.87
CA TYR A 536 -6.03 0.70 19.55
C TYR A 536 -6.53 1.38 20.84
N ASP A 537 -6.43 2.70 20.88
CA ASP A 537 -6.98 3.55 21.93
C ASP A 537 -8.32 4.15 21.44
N PRO A 538 -9.48 3.67 21.92
CA PRO A 538 -10.79 4.18 21.52
C PRO A 538 -11.13 5.54 22.11
N ASP A 539 -10.37 6.04 23.09
CA ASP A 539 -10.57 7.37 23.65
C ASP A 539 -9.86 8.42 22.80
N LYS A 540 -8.66 8.09 22.30
CA LYS A 540 -7.88 8.98 21.43
C LYS A 540 -8.13 8.78 19.93
N LEU A 541 -8.75 7.66 19.56
CA LEU A 541 -8.97 7.20 18.19
C LEU A 541 -7.66 7.05 17.40
N GLY A 542 -6.85 6.07 17.79
CA GLY A 542 -5.62 5.74 17.07
C GLY A 542 -4.83 4.60 17.72
N TYR A 543 -3.66 4.30 17.17
CA TYR A 543 -2.76 3.29 17.75
C TYR A 543 -1.98 3.83 18.95
N LEU A 544 -1.63 2.95 19.88
CA LEU A 544 -0.61 3.24 20.89
C LEU A 544 0.75 3.54 20.21
N THR A 545 1.48 4.51 20.78
CA THR A 545 2.67 5.10 20.15
C THR A 545 3.98 4.75 20.85
N ASP A 546 3.91 3.92 21.89
CA ASP A 546 5.03 3.46 22.70
C ASP A 546 6.09 2.68 21.90
N GLU A 547 7.29 2.59 22.47
CA GLU A 547 8.38 1.84 21.84
C GLU A 547 8.01 0.39 21.51
N LEU A 548 8.17 0.05 20.24
CA LEU A 548 7.93 -1.29 19.71
C LEU A 548 9.23 -1.81 19.09
N LYS A 549 9.85 -2.80 19.72
CA LYS A 549 11.01 -3.49 19.15
C LYS A 549 10.65 -4.07 17.78
N GLY A 550 11.51 -3.87 16.78
CA GLY A 550 11.23 -4.26 15.41
C GLY A 550 10.13 -3.45 14.72
N GLY A 551 9.55 -2.45 15.39
CA GLY A 551 8.65 -1.46 14.79
C GLY A 551 9.38 -0.45 13.92
N PHE A 552 8.72 0.66 13.62
CA PHE A 552 9.32 1.78 12.88
C PHE A 552 9.20 3.06 13.69
N LYS A 553 10.33 3.67 14.05
CA LYS A 553 10.33 4.97 14.74
C LYS A 553 10.11 6.08 13.70
N PHE A 554 8.90 6.62 13.67
CA PHE A 554 8.53 7.77 12.87
C PHE A 554 9.19 9.03 13.43
N ASP A 555 9.69 9.88 12.54
CA ASP A 555 10.31 11.16 12.86
C ASP A 555 9.76 12.22 11.91
N THR A 556 9.05 13.21 12.48
CA THR A 556 8.37 14.27 11.73
C THR A 556 9.32 15.34 11.21
N ALA A 557 10.58 15.34 11.63
CA ALA A 557 11.60 16.25 11.12
C ALA A 557 12.20 15.80 9.78
N LYS A 558 11.93 14.55 9.36
CA LYS A 558 12.38 14.06 8.05
C LYS A 558 11.54 14.66 6.91
N PRO A 559 12.13 14.90 5.73
CA PRO A 559 11.37 15.29 4.54
C PRO A 559 10.22 14.33 4.25
N GLY A 560 9.06 14.83 3.84
CA GLY A 560 7.87 14.02 3.58
C GLY A 560 7.09 13.54 4.81
N ASN A 561 7.64 13.77 6.02
CA ASN A 561 7.05 13.30 7.28
C ASN A 561 6.49 14.44 8.15
N SER A 562 6.42 15.68 7.65
CA SER A 562 5.94 16.80 8.46
C SER A 562 4.53 16.55 9.00
N ASN A 563 4.34 16.86 10.29
CA ASN A 563 3.05 16.80 10.99
C ASN A 563 2.40 18.19 11.16
N ALA A 564 2.84 19.18 10.37
CA ALA A 564 2.31 20.54 10.37
C ALA A 564 0.98 20.63 9.59
N GLY A 565 0.34 21.80 9.69
CA GLY A 565 -0.89 22.11 8.97
C GLY A 565 -2.13 21.42 9.53
N HIS A 566 -3.27 21.70 8.92
CA HIS A 566 -4.59 21.27 9.42
C HIS A 566 -4.72 21.58 10.92
N GLU A 567 -4.40 22.81 11.30
CA GLU A 567 -4.24 23.23 12.70
C GLU A 567 -5.41 24.11 13.15
N PHE A 568 -5.90 23.86 14.37
CA PHE A 568 -6.78 24.76 15.10
C PHE A 568 -5.92 25.62 16.04
N SER A 569 -5.84 26.93 15.78
CA SER A 569 -4.98 27.86 16.51
C SER A 569 -5.56 29.27 16.51
N ASP A 570 -5.42 29.98 17.63
CA ASP A 570 -5.81 31.38 17.74
C ASP A 570 -4.80 32.33 17.09
N THR A 571 -3.64 31.82 16.67
CA THR A 571 -2.64 32.57 15.92
C THR A 571 -2.81 32.28 14.44
N PRO A 572 -3.23 33.27 13.60
CA PRO A 572 -3.34 33.06 12.17
C PRO A 572 -2.00 32.73 11.53
N GLY A 573 -2.02 31.84 10.54
CA GLY A 573 -0.83 31.46 9.78
C GLY A 573 -1.14 30.39 8.73
N PRO A 574 -0.15 30.04 7.89
CA PRO A 574 -0.29 28.95 6.93
C PRO A 574 -0.69 27.65 7.64
N GLY A 575 -1.72 26.97 7.13
CA GLY A 575 -2.20 25.72 7.71
C GLY A 575 -3.15 25.84 8.90
N VAL A 576 -3.46 27.07 9.36
CA VAL A 576 -4.46 27.30 10.40
C VAL A 576 -5.84 27.34 9.78
N ILE A 577 -6.68 26.37 10.12
CA ILE A 577 -8.01 26.14 9.52
C ILE A 577 -9.16 26.65 10.39
N GLY A 578 -8.87 27.14 11.59
CA GLY A 578 -9.85 27.68 12.51
C GLY A 578 -9.23 28.06 13.86
N PRO A 579 -10.00 28.71 14.75
CA PRO A 579 -9.55 29.03 16.11
C PRO A 579 -9.24 27.75 16.89
N ALA A 580 -8.47 27.88 17.98
CA ALA A 580 -8.16 26.74 18.84
C ALA A 580 -9.46 26.12 19.40
N LEU A 581 -9.53 24.79 19.38
CA LEU A 581 -10.66 24.07 19.97
C LEU A 581 -10.54 24.10 21.50
N LYS A 582 -11.62 24.47 22.17
CA LYS A 582 -11.69 24.32 23.63
C LYS A 582 -11.70 22.84 24.02
N PRO A 583 -11.29 22.48 25.24
CA PRO A 583 -11.27 21.08 25.66
C PRO A 583 -12.61 20.35 25.55
N ASP A 584 -13.71 21.04 25.85
CA ASP A 584 -15.08 20.54 25.71
C ASP A 584 -15.49 20.39 24.23
N GLU A 585 -15.19 21.37 23.38
CA GLU A 585 -15.42 21.29 21.93
C GLU A 585 -14.65 20.13 21.29
N LYS A 586 -13.40 19.91 21.69
CA LYS A 586 -12.57 18.80 21.22
C LYS A 586 -13.14 17.45 21.65
N ALA A 587 -13.53 17.31 22.93
CA ALA A 587 -14.15 16.08 23.43
C ALA A 587 -15.50 15.81 22.73
N ALA A 588 -16.30 16.85 22.51
CA ALA A 588 -17.56 16.80 21.77
C ALA A 588 -17.33 16.33 20.33
N LEU A 589 -16.36 16.92 19.63
CA LEU A 589 -16.03 16.56 18.26
C LEU A 589 -15.53 15.10 18.17
N ILE A 590 -14.69 14.63 19.10
CA ILE A 590 -14.27 13.22 19.15
C ILE A 590 -15.48 12.29 19.33
N ALA A 591 -16.40 12.61 20.23
CA ALA A 591 -17.62 11.83 20.42
C ALA A 591 -18.46 11.79 19.14
N TYR A 592 -18.56 12.91 18.42
CA TYR A 592 -19.27 12.98 17.15
C TYR A 592 -18.60 12.18 16.04
N LEU A 593 -17.28 12.26 15.89
CA LEU A 593 -16.54 11.49 14.88
C LEU A 593 -16.65 9.97 15.06
N LYS A 594 -16.96 9.48 16.28
CA LYS A 594 -17.31 8.08 16.51
C LYS A 594 -18.66 7.69 15.90
N THR A 595 -19.56 8.66 15.68
CA THR A 595 -20.89 8.41 15.10
C THR A 595 -20.88 8.34 13.58
N LEU A 596 -19.81 8.84 12.94
CA LEU A 596 -19.62 8.90 11.50
C LEU A 596 -19.07 7.60 10.92
#